data_AF-A0A1B7NBE2-F1
#
_entry.id   AF-A0A1B7NBE2-F1
#
_cell.length_a   1.000
_cell.length_b   1.000
_cell.length_c   1.000
_cell.angle_alpha   90.00
_cell.angle_beta   90.00
_cell.angle_gamma   90.00
#
_symmetry.space_group_name_H-M   'P 1'
#
loop_
_entity.id
_entity.type
_entity.pdbx_description
1 polymer ?
#
loop_
_entity_poly.entity_id
_entity_poly.type
_entity_poly.pdbx_seq_one_letter_code
_entity_poly.pdbx_strand_id
1 'polypeptide(L)'
;HHILWQKGVRHRDISPSNLMFYFSWDSSGRDVAVGILNDYDLSSLKKGPTGRERTGTVPFMAIDLLTKKSLAGEVEHLYRHDAESFIWVLTW
;
A
#
# COMPACT_ATOMS: atom_id res chain seq x y z
N HIS A 1 -2.61 -8.09 1.94
CA HIS A 1 -1.41 -7.22 2.08
C HIS A 1 -0.32 -7.82 2.98
N HIS A 2 -0.52 -7.98 4.30
CA HIS A 2 0.56 -8.43 5.22
C HIS A 2 1.31 -9.70 4.82
N ILE A 3 0.61 -10.73 4.32
CA ILE A 3 1.25 -11.98 3.85
C ILE A 3 2.22 -11.72 2.68
N LEU A 4 1.85 -10.85 1.74
CA LEU A 4 2.72 -10.47 0.62
C LEU A 4 3.93 -9.69 1.12
N TRP A 5 3.72 -8.81 2.10
CA TRP A 5 4.80 -8.09 2.75
C TRP A 5 5.82 -9.02 3.42
N GLN A 6 5.36 -10.03 4.17
CA GLN A 6 6.23 -11.05 4.77
C GLN A 6 7.02 -11.82 3.71
N LYS A 7 6.44 -12.02 2.52
CA LYS A 7 7.12 -12.61 1.35
C LYS A 7 8.03 -11.63 0.60
N GLY A 8 8.17 -10.40 1.07
CA GLY A 8 9.07 -9.38 0.53
C GLY A 8 8.43 -8.43 -0.49
N VAL A 9 7.14 -8.56 -0.78
CA VAL A 9 6.43 -7.66 -1.70
C VAL A 9 6.03 -6.38 -0.97
N ARG A 10 6.64 -5.27 -1.36
CA ARG A 10 6.33 -3.92 -0.87
C ARG A 10 5.30 -3.28 -1.83
N HIS A 11 4.13 -2.85 -1.37
CA HIS A 11 3.08 -2.33 -2.29
C HIS A 11 3.38 -0.91 -2.76
N ARG A 12 3.63 0.01 -1.81
CA ARG A 12 4.08 1.39 -2.03
C ARG A 12 3.11 2.39 -2.65
N ASP A 13 1.99 1.91 -3.18
CA ASP A 13 0.94 2.79 -3.71
C ASP A 13 -0.45 2.42 -3.18
N ILE A 14 -0.64 2.54 -1.87
CA ILE A 14 -1.96 2.36 -1.26
C ILE A 14 -2.76 3.64 -1.44
N SER A 15 -3.90 3.56 -2.13
CA SER A 15 -4.79 4.69 -2.42
C SER A 15 -6.22 4.18 -2.63
N PRO A 16 -7.27 5.03 -2.55
CA PRO A 16 -8.65 4.59 -2.74
C PRO A 16 -8.89 3.95 -4.10
N SER A 17 -8.22 4.41 -5.17
CA SER A 17 -8.35 3.83 -6.51
C SER A 17 -7.79 2.41 -6.63
N ASN A 18 -6.84 2.06 -5.75
CA ASN A 18 -6.19 0.76 -5.74
C ASN A 18 -6.87 -0.22 -4.77
N LEU A 19 -7.84 0.26 -3.96
CA LEU A 19 -8.73 -0.58 -3.16
C LEU A 19 -10.02 -0.87 -3.91
N MET A 20 -10.13 -2.09 -4.40
CA MET A 20 -11.33 -2.61 -5.06
C MET A 20 -12.10 -3.51 -4.10
N PHE A 21 -13.39 -3.69 -4.38
CA PHE A 21 -14.18 -4.71 -3.71
C PHE A 21 -15.23 -5.29 -4.66
N TYR A 22 -15.66 -6.51 -4.35
CA TYR A 22 -16.82 -7.12 -4.97
C TYR A 22 -17.64 -7.85 -3.90
N PHE A 23 -18.92 -8.09 -4.18
CA PHE A 23 -19.77 -8.89 -3.30
C PHE A 23 -19.70 -10.36 -3.71
N SER A 24 -19.59 -11.24 -2.71
CA SER A 24 -19.65 -12.69 -2.84
C SER A 24 -20.60 -13.26 -1.79
N TRP A 25 -20.89 -14.55 -1.83
CA TRP A 25 -21.76 -15.21 -0.86
C TRP A 25 -20.94 -16.08 0.09
N ASP A 26 -21.22 -15.98 1.40
CA ASP A 26 -20.66 -16.91 2.37
C ASP A 26 -21.38 -18.26 2.36
N SER A 27 -20.89 -19.22 3.15
CA SER A 27 -21.50 -20.55 3.26
C SER A 27 -22.93 -20.55 3.83
N SER A 28 -23.38 -19.43 4.39
CA SER A 28 -24.75 -19.24 4.88
C SER A 28 -25.63 -18.48 3.87
N GLY A 29 -25.11 -18.15 2.69
CA GLY A 29 -25.83 -17.42 1.64
C GLY A 29 -25.93 -15.91 1.88
N ARG A 30 -25.12 -15.34 2.77
CA ARG A 30 -25.10 -13.88 3.03
C ARG A 30 -24.11 -13.20 2.10
N ASP A 31 -24.49 -12.01 1.62
CA ASP A 31 -23.57 -11.12 0.90
C ASP A 31 -22.42 -10.69 1.82
N VAL A 32 -21.20 -10.90 1.34
CA VAL A 32 -19.95 -10.48 1.98
C VAL A 32 -19.15 -9.66 0.99
N ALA A 33 -18.70 -8.48 1.43
CA ALA A 33 -17.76 -7.68 0.66
C ALA A 33 -16.36 -8.31 0.74
N VAL A 34 -15.77 -8.60 -0.41
CA VAL A 34 -14.39 -9.09 -0.54
C VAL A 34 -13.52 -7.96 -1.07
N GLY A 35 -12.58 -7.51 -0.24
CA GLY A 35 -11.61 -6.49 -0.62
C GLY A 35 -10.46 -7.05 -1.47
N ILE A 36 -10.09 -6.32 -2.51
CA ILE A 36 -8.93 -6.58 -3.37
C ILE A 36 -8.02 -5.35 -3.31
N LEU A 37 -6.74 -5.56 -3.02
CA LEU A 37 -5.72 -4.55 -3.21
C LEU A 37 -5.06 -4.80 -4.58
N ASN A 38 -5.26 -3.88 -5.52
CA ASN A 38 -4.77 -3.95 -6.89
C ASN A 38 -3.58 -2.99 -7.11
N ASP A 39 -3.00 -3.03 -8.31
CA ASP A 39 -1.94 -2.14 -8.79
C ASP A 39 -0.58 -2.34 -8.08
N TYR A 40 0.13 -3.38 -8.52
CA TYR A 40 1.46 -3.72 -8.04
C TYR A 40 2.57 -3.21 -8.97
N ASP A 41 2.30 -2.28 -9.89
CA ASP A 41 3.30 -1.81 -10.86
C ASP A 41 4.45 -1.03 -10.20
N LEU A 42 4.17 -0.44 -9.05
CA LEU A 42 5.16 0.22 -8.19
C LEU A 42 5.76 -0.69 -7.11
N SER A 43 5.34 -1.96 -7.08
CA SER A 43 5.82 -2.90 -6.08
C SER A 43 7.29 -3.28 -6.29
N SER A 44 7.93 -3.72 -5.21
CA SER A 44 9.33 -4.15 -5.25
C SER A 44 9.58 -5.29 -4.28
N LEU A 45 10.46 -6.21 -4.70
CA LEU A 45 11.03 -7.26 -3.86
C LEU A 45 12.31 -6.80 -3.14
N LYS A 46 12.89 -5.65 -3.54
CA LYS A 46 14.11 -5.12 -2.92
C LYS A 46 13.78 -4.58 -1.53
N LYS A 47 14.56 -5.03 -0.55
CA LYS A 47 14.66 -4.38 0.76
C LYS A 47 15.45 -3.09 0.58
N GLY A 48 14.92 -1.99 1.11
CA GLY A 48 15.54 -0.69 1.00
C GLY A 48 14.98 0.20 -0.13
N PRO A 49 15.59 1.38 -0.29
CA PRO A 49 15.12 2.40 -1.20
C PRO A 49 15.30 1.99 -2.66
N THR A 50 14.45 2.52 -3.51
CA THR A 50 14.40 2.22 -4.95
C THR A 50 14.45 3.47 -5.82
N GLY A 51 14.42 4.67 -5.22
CA GLY A 51 14.24 5.93 -5.91
C GLY A 51 12.83 6.14 -6.45
N ARG A 52 11.93 5.15 -6.29
CA ARG A 52 10.51 5.19 -6.68
C ARG A 52 9.59 5.48 -5.49
N GLU A 53 10.13 5.83 -4.34
CA GLU A 53 9.33 6.27 -3.18
C GLU A 53 8.46 7.49 -3.53
N ARG A 54 8.85 8.25 -4.57
CA ARG A 54 8.12 9.41 -5.13
C ARG A 54 6.90 9.08 -5.98
N THR A 55 6.73 7.84 -6.45
CA THR A 55 5.70 7.52 -7.45
C THR A 55 4.37 7.10 -6.82
N GLY A 56 4.31 6.95 -5.50
CA GLY A 56 3.05 6.68 -4.81
C GLY A 56 2.11 7.88 -4.79
N THR A 57 0.83 7.63 -4.50
CA THR A 57 -0.22 8.63 -4.46
C THR A 57 -0.03 9.59 -3.27
N VAL A 58 0.48 10.80 -3.53
CA VAL A 58 0.99 11.76 -2.51
C VAL A 58 0.05 11.98 -1.30
N PRO A 59 -1.27 12.21 -1.46
CA PRO A 59 -2.16 12.40 -0.30
C PRO A 59 -2.24 11.21 0.66
N PHE A 60 -1.92 9.99 0.20
CA PHE A 60 -1.98 8.77 0.99
C PHE A 60 -0.59 8.26 1.36
N MET A 61 0.46 8.99 1.00
CA MET A 61 1.83 8.61 1.30
C MET A 61 2.13 8.82 2.79
N ALA A 62 2.84 7.88 3.40
CA ALA A 62 3.28 8.03 4.79
C ALA A 62 4.14 9.28 4.97
N ILE A 63 3.97 10.01 6.08
CA ILE A 63 4.65 11.29 6.34
C ILE A 63 6.17 11.15 6.28
N ASP A 64 6.71 10.04 6.77
CA ASP A 64 8.16 9.74 6.76
C ASP A 64 8.73 9.67 5.33
N LEU A 65 7.89 9.30 4.35
CA LEU A 65 8.23 9.25 2.93
C LEU A 65 8.11 10.61 2.21
N LEU A 66 7.51 11.62 2.85
CA LEU A 66 7.40 12.98 2.31
C LEU A 66 8.65 13.85 2.62
N THR A 67 9.75 13.23 3.06
CA THR A 67 10.98 13.93 3.45
C THR A 67 12.03 13.96 2.34
N LYS A 68 12.90 14.99 2.31
CA LYS A 68 14.02 15.07 1.36
C LYS A 68 14.92 13.83 1.36
N LYS A 69 15.07 13.17 2.52
CA LYS A 69 15.84 11.92 2.64
C LYS A 69 15.15 10.76 1.92
N SER A 70 13.84 10.62 2.07
CA SER A 70 13.08 9.64 1.29
C SER A 70 13.17 9.92 -0.20
N LEU A 71 13.09 11.19 -0.59
CA LEU A 71 13.28 11.62 -1.99
C LEU A 71 14.68 11.29 -2.55
N ALA A 72 15.71 11.26 -1.70
CA ALA A 72 17.07 10.85 -2.06
C ALA A 72 17.24 9.32 -2.09
N GLY A 73 16.19 8.56 -1.76
CA GLY A 73 16.27 7.12 -1.64
C GLY A 73 17.15 6.71 -0.45
N GLU A 74 17.07 7.42 0.68
CA GLU A 74 17.80 7.09 1.90
C GLU A 74 16.91 6.46 2.98
N VAL A 75 15.58 6.50 2.79
CA VAL A 75 14.61 5.95 3.74
C VAL A 75 14.11 4.62 3.22
N GLU A 76 14.29 3.56 4.00
CA GLU A 76 13.69 2.26 3.68
C GLU A 76 12.16 2.35 3.78
N HIS A 77 11.46 1.85 2.76
CA HIS A 77 10.01 1.70 2.79
C HIS A 77 9.60 0.57 3.72
N LEU A 78 9.17 0.84 4.94
CA LEU A 78 8.77 -0.12 5.99
C LEU A 78 7.28 -0.46 5.95
N TYR A 79 6.87 -1.52 6.65
CA TYR A 79 5.46 -1.96 6.65
C TYR A 79 4.53 -0.89 7.21
N ARG A 80 5.02 -0.15 8.22
CA ARG A 80 4.32 0.98 8.82
C ARG A 80 3.94 2.05 7.81
N HIS A 81 4.70 2.20 6.72
CA HIS A 81 4.40 3.19 5.69
C HIS A 81 3.15 2.79 4.91
N ASP A 82 3.06 1.53 4.46
CA ASP A 82 1.83 1.02 3.83
C ASP A 82 0.65 1.03 4.82
N ALA A 83 0.89 0.71 6.10
CA ALA A 83 -0.14 0.75 7.14
C ALA A 83 -0.68 2.17 7.39
N GLU A 84 0.20 3.18 7.41
CA GLU A 84 -0.18 4.59 7.53
C GLU A 84 -1.03 5.03 6.33
N SER A 85 -0.67 4.60 5.12
CA SER A 85 -1.48 4.86 3.93
C SER A 85 -2.91 4.33 4.03
N PHE A 86 -3.12 3.14 4.63
CA PHE A 86 -4.48 2.64 4.88
C PHE A 86 -5.27 3.55 5.84
N ILE A 87 -4.61 4.16 6.84
CA ILE A 87 -5.26 5.13 7.73
C ILE A 87 -5.72 6.35 6.93
N TRP A 88 -4.84 6.89 6.07
CA TRP A 88 -5.19 8.03 5.21
C TRP A 88 -6.36 7.73 4.29
N VAL A 89 -6.43 6.51 3.72
CA VAL A 89 -7.57 6.08 2.91
C VAL A 89 -8.86 6.00 3.71
N LEU A 90 -8.83 5.53 4.96
CA LEU A 90 -10.03 5.44 5.82
C LEU A 90 -10.55 6.80 6.28
N THR A 91 -9.67 7.80 6.37
CA THR A 91 -10.03 9.17 6.79
C THR A 91 -10.50 10.08 5.66
N TRP A 92 -10.32 9.67 4.41
CA TRP A 92 -10.67 10.41 3.21
C TRP A 92 -12.16 10.28 2.88
#